data_AF-A0AA48GLV7-F1
#
_entry.id   AF-A0AA48GLV7-F1
#
_cell.length_a   1.000
_cell.length_b   1.000
_cell.length_c   1.000
_cell.angle_alpha   90.00
_cell.angle_beta   90.00
_cell.angle_gamma   90.00
#
_symmetry.space_group_name_H-M   'P 1'
#
loop_
_entity.id
_entity.type
_entity.pdbx_description
1 polymer ?
#
loop_
_entity_poly.entity_id
_entity_poly.type
_entity_poly.pdbx_seq_one_letter_code
_entity_poly.pdbx_strand_id
1 'polypeptide(L)'
;MIPGTFSHPALLWPALGLAALALALGVYAQTRPGLGVRVVGQLPLVQGLGLAFILLGAGIGLAEPRWGEPEAPRLTVRVVLDASRSMTVQDAPGPGGAVRTRWDAALAALDRLWSKPNPGILFSLDLLTGDAIPLLPPGDDLRLLRDAPRAVTPGELGSPGTSLGRGLPQVAAQAGPRTPEVILLVGDGEETWETPEAALDRCAAALRKARLPLYTLCVGGTEPQPVAGGGQGEALFSQARPEYLAALAGATGGRALAPGDDLPRLFQDLAQGREPLPMSRSLLPAHPEAGAWLALAGIVIWLAAAGKPMRAWRPFLLVLAALMATPSRAEIPLPQSIRAWLAQSALDREDLDAARRWLPRGDAPTHRLLRARIQLKTKAPKDALETLAPLTGQGAPRPLPPWRAPALLLAAKACMDLDRPEDARALLERVLTEQPGREEAVHNLQTLLRDPGPPPPNPKKPPPPPPSQAARQDELDGLRQRLPRKPPGGVKDL
;
A
#
# COMPACT_ATOMS: atom_id res chain seq x y z
N MET A 1 10.03 8.07 -35.21
CA MET A 1 10.10 7.42 -33.89
C MET A 1 9.44 8.34 -32.89
N ILE A 2 8.40 7.88 -32.19
CA ILE A 2 7.73 8.68 -31.17
C ILE A 2 8.65 8.70 -29.94
N PRO A 3 9.17 9.86 -29.51
CA PRO A 3 9.96 9.92 -28.28
C PRO A 3 9.10 9.45 -27.09
N GLY A 4 9.62 8.52 -26.29
CA GLY A 4 8.95 8.01 -25.08
C GLY A 4 8.46 6.56 -25.13
N THR A 5 8.48 5.90 -26.30
CA THR A 5 7.93 4.55 -26.47
C THR A 5 8.86 3.39 -26.10
N PHE A 6 10.17 3.60 -25.98
CA PHE A 6 11.17 2.54 -25.69
C PHE A 6 12.28 3.08 -24.78
N SER A 7 12.87 2.23 -23.92
CA SER A 7 14.03 2.62 -23.10
C SER A 7 15.29 2.82 -23.92
N HIS A 8 15.50 1.93 -24.90
CA HIS A 8 16.72 1.88 -25.68
C HIS A 8 16.38 1.87 -27.17
N PRO A 9 15.81 2.97 -27.72
CA PRO A 9 15.36 3.02 -29.11
C PRO A 9 16.51 2.83 -30.11
N ALA A 10 17.75 3.12 -29.72
CA ALA A 10 18.92 2.90 -30.55
C ALA A 10 19.13 1.41 -30.92
N LEU A 11 18.67 0.47 -30.08
CA LEU A 11 18.78 -0.97 -30.33
C LEU A 11 17.82 -1.46 -31.43
N LEU A 12 16.82 -0.66 -31.79
CA LEU A 12 15.92 -0.98 -32.90
C LEU A 12 16.63 -0.90 -34.24
N TRP A 13 17.57 0.02 -34.42
CA TRP A 13 18.29 0.21 -35.69
C TRP A 13 19.08 -1.03 -36.17
N PRO A 14 19.97 -1.63 -35.36
CA PRO A 14 20.67 -2.83 -35.77
C PRO A 14 19.70 -3.99 -36.01
N ALA A 15 18.64 -4.13 -35.21
CA ALA A 15 17.62 -5.16 -35.41
C ALA A 15 16.88 -4.99 -36.76
N LEU A 16 16.53 -3.74 -37.12
CA LEU A 16 15.87 -3.42 -38.38
C LEU A 16 16.80 -3.68 -39.59
N GLY A 17 18.08 -3.33 -39.46
CA GLY A 17 19.10 -3.63 -40.46
C GLY A 17 19.30 -5.13 -40.68
N LEU A 18 19.41 -5.92 -39.60
CA LEU A 18 19.53 -7.37 -39.68
C LEU A 18 18.26 -8.03 -40.24
N ALA A 19 17.07 -7.54 -39.87
CA ALA A 19 15.81 -8.04 -40.40
C ALA A 19 15.66 -7.75 -41.91
N ALA A 20 16.04 -6.55 -42.36
CA ALA A 20 16.07 -6.21 -43.78
C ALA A 20 17.07 -7.09 -44.56
N LEU A 21 18.25 -7.35 -43.99
CA LEU A 21 19.25 -8.25 -44.57
C LEU A 21 18.70 -9.69 -44.69
N ALA A 22 18.03 -10.19 -43.65
CA ALA A 22 17.41 -11.52 -43.66
C ALA A 22 16.34 -11.66 -44.76
N LEU A 23 15.50 -10.63 -44.95
CA LEU A 23 14.53 -10.59 -46.05
C LEU A 23 15.22 -10.53 -47.41
N ALA A 24 16.25 -9.69 -47.58
CA ALA A 24 16.99 -9.57 -48.83
C ALA A 24 17.66 -10.89 -49.23
N LEU A 25 18.26 -11.60 -48.26
CA LEU A 25 18.82 -12.93 -48.48
C LEU A 25 17.75 -13.97 -48.86
N GLY A 26 16.57 -13.90 -48.24
CA GLY A 26 15.42 -14.75 -48.60
C GLY A 26 14.93 -14.52 -50.03
N VAL A 27 14.80 -13.26 -50.45
CA VAL A 27 14.43 -12.86 -51.83
C VAL A 27 15.52 -13.29 -52.83
N TYR A 28 16.79 -13.08 -52.50
CA TYR A 28 17.91 -13.49 -53.34
C TYR A 28 17.94 -15.01 -53.55
N ALA A 29 17.76 -15.79 -52.48
CA ALA A 29 17.68 -17.25 -52.55
C ALA A 29 16.43 -17.76 -53.29
N GLN A 30 15.34 -17.00 -53.29
CA GLN A 30 14.14 -17.31 -54.07
C GLN A 30 14.36 -17.09 -55.58
N THR A 31 15.01 -15.98 -55.94
CA THR A 31 15.20 -15.54 -57.34
C THR A 31 16.36 -16.22 -58.06
N ARG A 32 17.29 -16.86 -57.34
CA ARG A 32 18.39 -17.65 -57.92
C ARG A 32 18.31 -19.14 -57.58
N PRO A 33 17.36 -19.88 -58.18
CA PRO A 33 17.27 -21.33 -58.03
C PRO A 33 18.46 -22.01 -58.73
N GLY A 34 19.61 -22.14 -58.08
CA GLY A 34 20.75 -22.84 -58.69
C GLY A 34 22.10 -22.71 -57.98
N LEU A 35 22.27 -21.76 -57.05
CA LEU A 35 23.55 -21.52 -56.36
C LEU A 35 23.70 -22.20 -54.99
N GLY A 36 22.73 -23.02 -54.59
CA GLY A 36 22.78 -23.76 -53.33
C GLY A 36 21.98 -25.04 -53.41
N VAL A 37 22.36 -26.03 -52.58
CA VAL A 37 21.63 -27.27 -52.38
C VAL A 37 20.22 -26.91 -51.89
N ARG A 38 19.27 -26.77 -52.81
CA ARG A 38 17.85 -26.66 -52.45
C ARG A 38 17.46 -27.98 -51.83
N VAL A 39 17.45 -28.02 -50.51
CA VAL A 39 16.86 -29.12 -49.78
C VAL A 39 15.39 -29.14 -50.18
N VAL A 40 14.95 -30.21 -50.82
CA VAL A 40 13.60 -30.33 -51.38
C VAL A 40 12.56 -29.92 -50.33
N GLY A 41 11.70 -28.96 -50.68
CA GLY A 41 10.63 -28.45 -49.81
C GLY A 41 10.95 -27.22 -48.96
N GLN A 42 12.10 -26.54 -49.16
CA GLN A 42 12.38 -25.24 -48.53
C GLN A 42 11.66 -24.09 -49.24
N LEU A 43 11.16 -23.13 -48.46
CA LEU A 43 10.59 -21.87 -48.94
C LEU A 43 11.48 -20.71 -48.45
N PRO A 44 12.54 -20.33 -49.18
CA PRO A 44 13.58 -19.42 -48.69
C PRO A 44 13.04 -18.02 -48.39
N LEU A 45 12.03 -17.55 -49.13
CA LEU A 45 11.34 -16.29 -48.82
C LEU A 45 10.67 -16.32 -47.44
N VAL A 46 9.99 -17.43 -47.12
CA VAL A 46 9.28 -17.60 -45.84
C VAL A 46 10.29 -17.79 -44.70
N GLN A 47 11.41 -18.45 -44.94
CA GLN A 47 12.51 -18.53 -43.97
C GLN A 47 13.13 -17.16 -43.68
N GLY A 48 13.37 -16.34 -44.72
CA GLY A 48 13.85 -14.98 -44.56
C GLY A 48 12.88 -14.11 -43.74
N LEU A 49 11.57 -14.27 -43.98
CA LEU A 49 10.52 -13.61 -43.21
C LEU A 49 10.46 -14.07 -41.75
N GLY A 50 10.55 -15.38 -41.50
CA GLY A 50 10.62 -15.92 -40.13
C GLY A 50 11.84 -15.41 -39.37
N LEU A 51 13.01 -15.39 -40.01
CA LEU A 51 14.25 -14.87 -39.41
C LEU A 51 14.15 -13.35 -39.13
N ALA A 52 13.54 -12.59 -40.03
CA ALA A 52 13.30 -11.16 -39.81
C ALA A 52 12.42 -10.91 -38.58
N PHE A 53 11.37 -11.71 -38.37
CA PHE A 53 10.52 -11.62 -37.18
C PHE A 53 11.26 -11.98 -35.89
N ILE A 54 12.15 -12.97 -35.92
CA ILE A 54 13.04 -13.32 -34.80
C ILE A 54 13.91 -12.12 -34.41
N LEU A 55 14.57 -11.52 -35.41
CA LEU A 55 15.49 -10.40 -35.21
C LEU A 55 14.77 -9.13 -34.74
N LEU A 56 13.60 -8.84 -35.31
CA LEU A 56 12.74 -7.74 -34.85
C LEU A 56 12.22 -7.98 -33.43
N GLY A 57 11.81 -9.21 -33.10
CA GLY A 57 11.34 -9.57 -31.76
C GLY A 57 12.44 -9.42 -30.72
N ALA A 58 13.65 -9.90 -31.01
CA ALA A 58 14.83 -9.70 -30.17
C ALA A 58 15.17 -8.21 -30.00
N GLY A 59 15.12 -7.44 -31.10
CA GLY A 59 15.34 -6.00 -31.07
C GLY A 59 14.31 -5.25 -30.21
N ILE A 60 13.03 -5.59 -30.33
CA ILE A 60 11.93 -5.01 -29.54
C ILE A 60 12.07 -5.37 -28.06
N GLY A 61 12.42 -6.64 -27.76
CA GLY A 61 12.65 -7.08 -26.38
C GLY A 61 13.82 -6.35 -25.73
N LEU A 62 14.96 -6.25 -26.43
CA LEU A 62 16.14 -5.52 -25.95
C LEU A 62 15.93 -4.01 -25.89
N ALA A 63 15.08 -3.44 -26.76
CA ALA A 63 14.75 -2.02 -26.75
C ALA A 63 13.83 -1.62 -25.58
N GLU A 64 13.28 -2.61 -24.85
CA GLU A 64 12.34 -2.47 -23.73
C GLU A 64 11.11 -1.60 -24.08
N PRO A 65 10.01 -2.21 -24.54
CA PRO A 65 8.79 -1.49 -24.88
C PRO A 65 8.18 -0.80 -23.65
N ARG A 66 7.75 0.45 -23.82
CA ARG A 66 7.17 1.31 -22.78
C ARG A 66 5.70 1.68 -23.03
N TRP A 67 4.99 0.93 -23.86
CA TRP A 67 3.58 1.16 -24.17
C TRP A 67 2.75 0.29 -23.22
N GLY A 68 1.62 0.77 -22.70
CA GLY A 68 0.82 0.06 -21.69
C GLY A 68 0.71 0.83 -20.37
N GLU A 69 -0.35 0.59 -19.60
CA GLU A 69 -0.60 1.32 -18.36
C GLU A 69 0.52 1.14 -17.32
N PRO A 70 0.86 2.19 -16.55
CA PRO A 70 1.90 2.10 -15.53
C PRO A 70 1.42 1.29 -14.31
N GLU A 71 2.06 0.17 -14.01
CA GLU A 71 1.72 -0.68 -12.84
C GLU A 71 2.33 -0.21 -11.50
N ALA A 72 2.77 1.04 -11.39
CA ALA A 72 3.13 1.68 -10.11
C ALA A 72 2.75 3.17 -10.09
N PRO A 73 2.33 3.72 -8.94
CA PRO A 73 2.15 5.16 -8.80
C PRO A 73 3.47 5.87 -9.09
N ARG A 74 3.42 6.84 -10.01
CA ARG A 74 4.58 7.53 -10.56
C ARG A 74 5.15 8.60 -9.62
N LEU A 75 4.43 8.94 -8.56
CA LEU A 75 4.82 9.95 -7.59
C LEU A 75 4.14 9.69 -6.23
N THR A 76 4.90 9.78 -5.14
CA THR A 76 4.35 9.93 -3.79
C THR A 76 4.51 11.37 -3.34
N VAL A 77 3.42 12.01 -2.95
CA VAL A 77 3.43 13.36 -2.38
C VAL A 77 3.23 13.23 -0.87
N ARG A 78 4.27 13.53 -0.11
CA ARG A 78 4.22 13.55 1.36
C ARG A 78 3.71 14.90 1.82
N VAL A 79 2.46 14.97 2.22
CA VAL A 79 1.88 16.21 2.76
C VAL A 79 2.26 16.33 4.22
N VAL A 80 3.01 17.38 4.54
CA VAL A 80 3.39 17.73 5.91
C VAL A 80 2.58 18.97 6.29
N LEU A 81 1.67 18.82 7.24
CA LEU A 81 0.77 19.88 7.66
C LEU A 81 1.19 20.40 9.04
N ASP A 82 1.52 21.68 9.13
CA ASP A 82 1.77 22.34 10.40
C ASP A 82 0.49 22.34 11.25
N ALA A 83 0.60 21.77 12.46
CA ALA A 83 -0.48 21.65 13.44
C ALA A 83 -0.13 22.34 14.76
N SER A 84 0.76 23.33 14.73
CA SER A 84 1.13 24.15 15.89
C SER A 84 0.03 25.17 16.25
N ARG A 85 0.17 25.83 17.41
CA ARG A 85 -0.81 26.82 17.89
C ARG A 85 -0.95 28.04 16.98
N SER A 86 0.12 28.44 16.30
CA SER A 86 0.10 29.58 15.36
C SER A 86 -0.87 29.37 14.21
N MET A 87 -1.18 28.11 13.88
CA MET A 87 -2.16 27.77 12.84
C MET A 87 -3.62 28.12 13.22
N THR A 88 -3.89 28.46 14.48
CA THR A 88 -5.21 28.94 14.94
C THR A 88 -5.45 30.43 14.67
N VAL A 89 -4.40 31.18 14.28
CA VAL A 89 -4.49 32.62 14.00
C VAL A 89 -5.45 32.88 12.84
N GLN A 90 -6.31 33.89 13.00
CA GLN A 90 -7.28 34.33 12.01
C GLN A 90 -6.71 35.49 11.18
N ASP A 91 -5.87 35.16 10.21
CA ASP A 91 -5.25 36.13 9.31
C ASP A 91 -5.16 35.63 7.86
N ALA A 92 -5.69 34.44 7.58
CA ALA A 92 -5.66 33.87 6.25
C ALA A 92 -6.88 34.35 5.41
N PRO A 93 -6.69 34.64 4.12
CA PRO A 93 -7.76 35.11 3.25
C PRO A 93 -8.75 33.99 2.93
N GLY A 94 -10.04 34.21 3.17
CA GLY A 94 -11.14 33.30 2.87
C GLY A 94 -12.05 33.76 1.72
N PRO A 95 -13.06 32.93 1.35
CA PRO A 95 -14.00 33.26 0.28
C PRO A 95 -14.76 34.57 0.60
N GLY A 96 -14.93 35.43 -0.42
CA GLY A 96 -15.69 36.67 -0.26
C GLY A 96 -15.05 37.70 0.68
N GLY A 97 -13.75 37.59 0.98
CA GLY A 97 -13.03 38.51 1.86
C GLY A 97 -13.17 38.20 3.36
N ALA A 98 -13.81 37.10 3.73
CA ALA A 98 -13.85 36.64 5.12
C ALA A 98 -12.45 36.23 5.60
N VAL A 99 -12.12 36.54 6.85
CA VAL A 99 -10.89 36.08 7.50
C VAL A 99 -11.13 34.70 8.10
N ARG A 100 -10.20 33.78 7.89
CA ARG A 100 -10.26 32.41 8.42
C ARG A 100 -8.97 32.06 9.15
N THR A 101 -8.99 30.97 9.90
CA THR A 101 -7.77 30.46 10.52
C THR A 101 -6.77 29.99 9.46
N ARG A 102 -5.48 30.04 9.76
CA ARG A 102 -4.44 29.47 8.89
C ARG A 102 -4.68 27.96 8.68
N TRP A 103 -5.14 27.26 9.71
CA TRP A 103 -5.56 25.86 9.61
C TRP A 103 -6.66 25.65 8.58
N ASP A 104 -7.76 26.41 8.64
CA ASP A 104 -8.86 26.29 7.67
C ASP A 104 -8.41 26.63 6.24
N ALA A 105 -7.49 27.57 6.09
CA ALA A 105 -6.91 27.91 4.80
C ALA A 105 -6.02 26.79 4.25
N ALA A 106 -5.22 26.14 5.10
CA ALA A 106 -4.44 24.96 4.76
C ALA A 106 -5.34 23.79 4.34
N LEU A 107 -6.37 23.48 5.14
CA LEU A 107 -7.34 22.44 4.82
C LEU A 107 -8.06 22.72 3.49
N ALA A 108 -8.45 23.96 3.22
CA ALA A 108 -9.07 24.33 1.95
C ALA A 108 -8.12 24.15 0.75
N ALA A 109 -6.82 24.38 0.92
CA ALA A 109 -5.83 24.11 -0.12
C ALA A 109 -5.68 22.61 -0.40
N LEU A 110 -5.62 21.80 0.66
CA LEU A 110 -5.56 20.34 0.57
C LEU A 110 -6.87 19.73 0.02
N ASP A 111 -8.03 20.27 0.40
CA ASP A 111 -9.32 19.88 -0.15
C ASP A 111 -9.38 20.12 -1.66
N ARG A 112 -8.79 21.21 -2.17
CA ARG A 112 -8.67 21.44 -3.61
C ARG A 112 -7.76 20.40 -4.28
N LEU A 113 -6.63 20.07 -3.65
CA LEU A 113 -5.70 19.04 -4.12
C LEU A 113 -6.38 17.66 -4.22
N TRP A 114 -7.19 17.30 -3.23
CA TRP A 114 -7.87 16.00 -3.13
C TRP A 114 -9.30 15.99 -3.68
N SER A 115 -9.78 17.09 -4.25
CA SER A 115 -11.14 17.22 -4.77
C SER A 115 -11.41 16.35 -6.01
N LYS A 116 -10.35 15.97 -6.73
CA LYS A 116 -10.42 15.17 -7.96
C LYS A 116 -9.48 13.96 -7.84
N PRO A 117 -9.83 12.82 -8.48
CA PRO A 117 -8.93 11.69 -8.59
C PRO A 117 -7.62 12.10 -9.29
N ASN A 118 -6.50 11.73 -8.69
CA ASN A 118 -5.16 12.01 -9.21
C ASN A 118 -4.48 10.68 -9.59
N PRO A 119 -4.74 10.14 -10.81
CA PRO A 119 -4.27 8.81 -11.18
C PRO A 119 -2.73 8.78 -11.25
N GLY A 120 -2.14 7.79 -10.59
CA GLY A 120 -0.69 7.61 -10.53
C GLY A 120 0.01 8.43 -9.45
N ILE A 121 -0.72 9.02 -8.50
CA ILE A 121 -0.18 9.74 -7.35
C ILE A 121 -0.67 9.07 -6.06
N LEU A 122 0.24 8.80 -5.13
CA LEU A 122 -0.10 8.49 -3.74
C LEU A 122 0.15 9.70 -2.86
N PHE A 123 -0.69 9.87 -1.84
CA PHE A 123 -0.50 10.91 -0.83
C PHE A 123 -0.26 10.26 0.53
N SER A 124 0.71 10.77 1.28
CA SER A 124 0.79 10.55 2.73
C SER A 124 0.46 11.85 3.45
N LEU A 125 0.11 11.75 4.73
CA LEU A 125 -0.16 12.91 5.57
C LEU A 125 0.59 12.75 6.89
N ASP A 126 1.44 13.72 7.18
CA ASP A 126 2.19 13.86 8.43
C ASP A 126 1.81 15.21 9.06
N LEU A 127 1.65 15.26 10.38
CA LEU A 127 1.49 16.52 11.12
C LEU A 127 2.86 17.01 11.59
N LEU A 128 3.07 18.31 11.57
CA LEU A 128 4.29 18.95 12.03
C LEU A 128 4.00 19.83 13.24
N THR A 129 4.67 19.55 14.35
CA THR A 129 4.78 20.45 15.51
C THR A 129 6.25 20.53 15.91
N GLY A 130 6.63 20.30 17.17
CA GLY A 130 8.04 20.16 17.54
C GLY A 130 8.71 18.90 16.97
N ASP A 131 7.92 17.90 16.56
CA ASP A 131 8.34 16.69 15.85
C ASP A 131 7.34 16.39 14.73
N ALA A 132 7.66 15.47 13.82
CA ALA A 132 6.73 15.00 12.80
C ALA A 132 5.94 13.78 13.29
N ILE A 133 4.62 13.83 13.19
CA ILE A 133 3.70 12.77 13.60
C ILE A 133 3.04 12.19 12.35
N PRO A 134 3.34 10.93 11.98
CA PRO A 134 2.71 10.30 10.82
C PRO A 134 1.23 10.03 11.10
N LEU A 135 0.35 10.61 10.28
CA LEU A 135 -1.09 10.46 10.41
C LEU A 135 -1.64 9.41 9.44
N LEU A 136 -1.23 9.48 8.17
CA LEU A 136 -1.62 8.51 7.15
C LEU A 136 -0.42 8.08 6.30
N PRO A 137 -0.19 6.77 6.12
CA PRO A 137 0.82 6.27 5.18
C PRO A 137 0.42 6.59 3.73
N PRO A 138 1.38 6.51 2.77
CA PRO A 138 1.08 6.72 1.36
C PRO A 138 -0.08 5.85 0.84
N GLY A 139 -1.13 6.47 0.33
CA GLY A 139 -2.33 5.81 -0.19
C GLY A 139 -3.07 6.63 -1.25
N ASP A 140 -4.12 6.04 -1.82
CA ASP A 140 -4.99 6.63 -2.84
C ASP A 140 -6.40 6.98 -2.33
N ASP A 141 -6.72 6.66 -1.07
CA ASP A 141 -7.99 7.01 -0.44
C ASP A 141 -8.06 8.51 -0.10
N LEU A 142 -8.52 9.28 -1.08
CA LEU A 142 -8.72 10.72 -0.95
C LEU A 142 -9.79 11.11 0.08
N ARG A 143 -10.72 10.21 0.43
CA ARG A 143 -11.73 10.52 1.47
C ARG A 143 -11.07 10.52 2.83
N LEU A 144 -10.30 9.47 3.12
CA LEU A 144 -9.56 9.37 4.37
C LEU A 144 -8.58 10.54 4.54
N LEU A 145 -7.86 10.92 3.47
CA LEU A 145 -6.96 12.08 3.48
C LEU A 145 -7.67 13.40 3.81
N ARG A 146 -8.92 13.59 3.32
CA ARG A 146 -9.71 14.80 3.58
C ARG A 146 -10.31 14.82 4.98
N ASP A 147 -10.65 13.65 5.55
CA ASP A 147 -11.33 13.56 6.83
C ASP A 147 -10.35 13.51 8.01
N ALA A 148 -9.20 12.87 7.86
CA ALA A 148 -8.21 12.72 8.93
C ALA A 148 -7.75 14.06 9.55
N PRO A 149 -7.35 15.09 8.79
CA PRO A 149 -6.90 16.34 9.41
C PRO A 149 -8.07 17.15 10.01
N ARG A 150 -9.32 16.90 9.63
CA ARG A 150 -10.48 17.59 10.25
C ARG A 150 -10.73 17.16 11.69
N ALA A 151 -10.21 16.01 12.10
CA ALA A 151 -10.28 15.53 13.48
C ALA A 151 -9.18 16.12 14.39
N VAL A 152 -8.26 16.91 13.83
CA VAL A 152 -7.10 17.46 14.54
C VAL A 152 -7.38 18.89 14.98
N THR A 153 -7.16 19.16 16.27
CA THR A 153 -7.10 20.52 16.82
C THR A 153 -5.64 20.98 16.86
N PRO A 154 -5.28 22.07 16.15
CA PRO A 154 -3.91 22.60 16.18
C PRO A 154 -3.48 23.00 17.60
N GLY A 155 -2.25 22.63 17.96
CA GLY A 155 -1.64 22.97 19.24
C GLY A 155 -1.95 22.00 20.40
N GLU A 156 -2.82 21.01 20.20
CA GLU A 156 -3.14 19.98 21.20
C GLU A 156 -2.30 18.70 21.04
N LEU A 157 -1.70 18.49 19.86
CA LEU A 157 -0.96 17.27 19.53
C LEU A 157 0.55 17.51 19.48
N GLY A 158 1.30 16.58 20.08
CA GLY A 158 2.76 16.52 19.97
C GLY A 158 3.52 17.50 20.86
N SER A 159 4.81 17.61 20.58
CA SER A 159 5.72 18.55 21.24
C SER A 159 5.30 19.99 20.90
N PRO A 160 5.17 20.91 21.87
CA PRO A 160 4.73 22.28 21.61
C PRO A 160 5.71 23.03 20.69
N GLY A 161 5.17 23.96 19.89
CA GLY A 161 5.93 24.75 18.92
C GLY A 161 6.04 24.07 17.55
N THR A 162 6.90 24.62 16.70
CA THR A 162 7.17 24.13 15.34
C THR A 162 8.67 23.94 15.17
N SER A 163 9.09 22.75 14.73
CA SER A 163 10.48 22.46 14.38
C SER A 163 10.61 21.84 13.00
N LEU A 164 10.95 22.67 12.01
CA LEU A 164 11.26 22.24 10.66
C LEU A 164 12.57 21.46 10.62
N GLY A 165 13.56 21.90 11.42
CA GLY A 165 14.87 21.25 11.53
C GLY A 165 14.79 19.83 12.07
N ARG A 166 13.82 19.50 12.91
CA ARG A 166 13.63 18.13 13.44
C ARG A 166 12.58 17.33 12.67
N GLY A 167 11.44 17.93 12.38
CA GLY A 167 10.30 17.23 11.78
C GLY A 167 10.54 16.83 10.33
N LEU A 168 11.07 17.71 9.49
CA LEU A 168 11.28 17.38 8.07
C LEU A 168 12.31 16.27 7.85
N PRO A 169 13.44 16.19 8.60
CA PRO A 169 14.30 15.02 8.55
C PRO A 169 13.64 13.71 8.99
N GLN A 170 12.70 13.73 9.94
CA GLN A 170 11.94 12.54 10.32
C GLN A 170 11.02 12.07 9.18
N VAL A 171 10.33 13.00 8.51
CA VAL A 171 9.54 12.69 7.31
C VAL A 171 10.44 12.14 6.19
N ALA A 172 11.60 12.75 5.98
CA ALA A 172 12.57 12.32 4.98
C ALA A 172 13.10 10.89 5.24
N ALA A 173 13.26 10.51 6.50
CA ALA A 173 13.69 9.16 6.88
C ALA A 173 12.65 8.08 6.55
N GLN A 174 11.37 8.46 6.37
CA GLN A 174 10.31 7.55 5.95
C GLN A 174 10.29 7.32 4.42
N ALA A 175 11.04 8.12 3.65
CA ALA A 175 11.06 8.03 2.19
C ALA A 175 11.76 6.78 1.67
N GLY A 176 11.21 6.18 0.62
CA GLY A 176 11.80 5.01 -0.02
C GLY A 176 13.06 5.39 -0.82
N PRO A 177 14.13 4.58 -0.78
CA PRO A 177 15.41 4.91 -1.41
C PRO A 177 15.40 4.93 -2.95
N ARG A 178 14.28 4.57 -3.62
CA ARG A 178 14.15 4.49 -5.08
C ARG A 178 12.76 4.84 -5.60
N THR A 179 11.92 5.43 -4.76
CA THR A 179 10.57 5.87 -5.13
C THR A 179 10.63 7.35 -5.53
N PRO A 180 9.91 7.75 -6.60
CA PRO A 180 9.75 9.17 -6.91
C PRO A 180 8.87 9.80 -5.82
N GLU A 181 9.48 10.54 -4.90
CA GLU A 181 8.80 11.18 -3.78
C GLU A 181 9.10 12.68 -3.71
N VAL A 182 8.12 13.46 -3.31
CA VAL A 182 8.24 14.90 -3.03
C VAL A 182 7.54 15.22 -1.71
N ILE A 183 7.99 16.28 -1.04
CA ILE A 183 7.33 16.77 0.17
C ILE A 183 6.54 18.02 -0.17
N LEU A 184 5.29 18.11 0.28
CA LEU A 184 4.48 19.32 0.29
C LEU A 184 4.30 19.76 1.75
N LEU A 185 5.02 20.79 2.17
CA LEU A 185 4.82 21.42 3.48
C LEU A 185 3.75 22.50 3.36
N VAL A 186 2.72 22.44 4.21
CA VAL A 186 1.68 23.46 4.35
C VAL A 186 1.72 24.01 5.77
N GLY A 187 2.02 25.30 5.93
CA GLY A 187 2.18 25.92 7.25
C GLY A 187 2.55 27.40 7.14
N ASP A 188 2.78 28.05 8.27
CA ASP A 188 3.17 29.47 8.33
C ASP A 188 4.69 29.69 8.32
N GLY A 189 5.47 28.64 8.57
CA GLY A 189 6.93 28.68 8.52
C GLY A 189 7.58 29.26 9.77
N GLU A 190 6.87 29.31 10.90
CA GLU A 190 7.51 29.63 12.16
C GLU A 190 8.40 28.47 12.64
N GLU A 191 9.57 28.82 13.19
CA GLU A 191 10.49 27.88 13.82
C GLU A 191 10.73 28.37 15.24
N THR A 192 10.43 27.52 16.22
CA THR A 192 10.43 27.88 17.65
C THR A 192 11.45 27.13 18.47
N TRP A 193 12.13 26.11 17.90
CA TRP A 193 13.03 25.23 18.64
C TRP A 193 14.50 25.59 18.47
N GLU A 194 14.90 26.02 17.28
CA GLU A 194 16.28 26.44 16.98
C GLU A 194 16.28 27.74 16.17
N THR A 195 17.46 28.30 15.89
CA THR A 195 17.53 29.49 15.04
C THR A 195 17.10 29.12 13.61
N PRO A 196 16.38 30.00 12.89
CA PRO A 196 15.90 29.69 11.54
C PRO A 196 17.00 29.20 10.60
N GLU A 197 18.21 29.78 10.71
CA GLU A 197 19.37 29.42 9.90
C GLU A 197 19.85 27.99 10.19
N ALA A 198 19.92 27.60 11.46
CA ALA A 198 20.34 26.26 11.86
C ALA A 198 19.30 25.19 11.45
N ALA A 199 18.01 25.49 11.62
CA ALA A 199 16.91 24.64 11.15
C ALA A 199 16.96 24.45 9.63
N LEU A 200 17.20 25.54 8.89
CA LEU A 200 17.30 25.51 7.43
C LEU A 200 18.46 24.63 6.97
N ASP A 201 19.65 24.82 7.53
CA ASP A 201 20.83 24.02 7.16
C ASP A 201 20.61 22.54 7.44
N ARG A 202 20.09 22.22 8.62
CA ARG A 202 19.80 20.84 9.04
C ARG A 202 18.77 20.17 8.13
N CYS A 203 17.66 20.86 7.86
CA CYS A 203 16.60 20.35 7.01
C CYS A 203 17.08 20.20 5.55
N ALA A 204 17.71 21.22 5.00
CA ALA A 204 18.24 21.19 3.63
C ALA A 204 19.27 20.06 3.45
N ALA A 205 20.16 19.84 4.42
CA ALA A 205 21.12 18.75 4.39
C ALA A 205 20.43 17.38 4.37
N ALA A 206 19.43 17.16 5.23
CA ALA A 206 18.68 15.91 5.29
C ALA A 206 17.90 15.63 4.00
N LEU A 207 17.18 16.63 3.48
CA LEU A 207 16.37 16.50 2.27
C LEU A 207 17.21 16.33 1.01
N ARG A 208 18.34 17.04 0.88
CA ARG A 208 19.30 16.80 -0.21
C ARG A 208 19.87 15.39 -0.17
N LYS A 209 20.23 14.89 1.02
CA LYS A 209 20.72 13.52 1.20
C LYS A 209 19.67 12.49 0.79
N ALA A 210 18.41 12.73 1.12
CA ALA A 210 17.28 11.90 0.72
C ALA A 210 16.83 12.10 -0.74
N ARG A 211 17.34 13.14 -1.42
CA ARG A 211 16.94 13.57 -2.77
C ARG A 211 15.43 13.86 -2.89
N LEU A 212 14.88 14.52 -1.88
CA LEU A 212 13.47 14.89 -1.80
C LEU A 212 13.30 16.39 -2.05
N PRO A 213 12.67 16.81 -3.15
CA PRO A 213 12.24 18.19 -3.33
C PRO A 213 11.21 18.57 -2.29
N LEU A 214 11.36 19.78 -1.72
CA LEU A 214 10.37 20.38 -0.84
C LEU A 214 9.58 21.46 -1.60
N TYR A 215 8.28 21.24 -1.70
CA TYR A 215 7.30 22.25 -2.08
C TYR A 215 6.71 22.85 -0.82
N THR A 216 6.67 24.19 -0.73
CA THR A 216 6.14 24.87 0.45
C THR A 216 4.92 25.70 0.06
N LEU A 217 3.85 25.61 0.85
CA LEU A 217 2.68 26.45 0.74
C LEU A 217 2.55 27.24 2.05
N CYS A 218 2.92 28.51 1.98
CA CYS A 218 2.81 29.42 3.13
C CYS A 218 1.35 29.83 3.35
N VAL A 219 0.90 29.78 4.60
CA VAL A 219 -0.44 30.21 5.00
C VAL A 219 -0.36 31.22 6.14
N GLY A 220 -1.12 32.31 6.02
CA GLY A 220 -1.16 33.39 7.01
C GLY A 220 -0.61 34.71 6.47
N GLY A 221 -0.76 35.75 7.27
CA GLY A 221 -0.24 37.09 6.98
C GLY A 221 1.18 37.27 7.52
N THR A 222 1.93 38.19 6.88
CA THR A 222 3.25 38.61 7.35
C THR A 222 3.18 39.65 8.47
N GLU A 223 2.00 40.04 8.92
CA GLU A 223 1.83 40.93 10.06
C GLU A 223 1.76 40.11 11.36
N PRO A 224 2.40 40.54 12.46
CA PRO A 224 2.30 39.84 13.75
C PRO A 224 0.85 39.85 14.28
N GLN A 225 0.32 38.67 14.55
CA GLN A 225 -1.05 38.48 15.04
C GLN A 225 -1.04 37.74 16.38
N PRO A 226 -1.94 38.08 17.32
CA PRO A 226 -2.00 37.42 18.61
C PRO A 226 -2.50 35.98 18.48
N VAL A 227 -1.86 35.06 19.21
CA VAL A 227 -2.26 33.65 19.28
C VAL A 227 -3.15 33.43 20.50
N ALA A 228 -4.34 32.85 20.31
CA ALA A 228 -5.25 32.54 21.40
C ALA A 228 -4.69 31.41 22.29
N GLY A 229 -4.81 31.54 23.61
CA GLY A 229 -4.47 30.47 24.56
C GLY A 229 -3.05 30.49 25.15
N GLY A 230 -2.33 31.62 25.08
CA GLY A 230 -1.13 31.83 25.90
C GLY A 230 -1.48 31.77 27.40
N GLY A 231 -0.65 31.08 28.19
CA GLY A 231 -0.78 31.07 29.65
C GLY A 231 -0.81 32.49 30.22
N GLN A 232 -1.42 32.66 31.40
CA GLN A 232 -1.73 33.95 32.02
C GLN A 232 -0.59 35.00 31.87
N GLY A 233 -0.79 36.00 31.01
CA GLY A 233 -0.09 37.30 31.10
C GLY A 233 0.80 37.74 29.92
N GLU A 234 1.25 36.85 29.03
CA GLU A 234 2.07 37.25 27.86
C GLU A 234 1.30 37.07 26.55
N ALA A 235 1.12 38.16 25.81
CA ALA A 235 0.58 38.12 24.46
C ALA A 235 1.62 37.48 23.52
N LEU A 236 1.39 36.23 23.15
CA LEU A 236 2.18 35.53 22.13
C LEU A 236 1.72 36.02 20.75
N PHE A 237 2.67 36.44 19.92
CA PHE A 237 2.43 36.85 18.54
C PHE A 237 3.00 35.82 17.59
N SER A 238 2.32 35.65 16.45
CA SER A 238 2.74 34.76 15.38
C SER A 238 2.66 35.48 14.04
N GLN A 239 3.62 35.20 13.16
CA GLN A 239 3.84 35.86 11.88
C GLN A 239 4.24 34.81 10.83
N ALA A 240 3.54 34.77 9.70
CA ALA A 240 3.93 33.88 8.62
C ALA A 240 5.26 34.33 7.98
N ARG A 241 6.15 33.37 7.68
CA ARG A 241 7.49 33.60 7.13
C ARG A 241 7.64 32.99 5.72
N PRO A 242 7.01 33.58 4.69
CA PRO A 242 7.06 33.04 3.33
C PRO A 242 8.48 33.04 2.75
N GLU A 243 9.31 34.03 3.07
CA GLU A 243 10.70 34.11 2.59
C GLU A 243 11.55 32.95 3.12
N TYR A 244 11.33 32.58 4.38
CA TYR A 244 12.02 31.46 5.02
C TYR A 244 11.64 30.12 4.38
N LEU A 245 10.34 29.89 4.17
CA LEU A 245 9.84 28.71 3.47
C LEU A 245 10.29 28.65 2.00
N ALA A 246 10.43 29.80 1.34
CA ALA A 246 10.97 29.88 -0.02
C ALA A 246 12.45 29.54 -0.08
N ALA A 247 13.26 30.04 0.86
CA ALA A 247 14.67 29.69 0.99
C ALA A 247 14.85 28.18 1.24
N LEU A 248 14.01 27.58 2.09
CA LEU A 248 14.02 26.15 2.37
C LEU A 248 13.65 25.31 1.14
N ALA A 249 12.59 25.70 0.42
CA ALA A 249 12.19 25.02 -0.82
C ALA A 249 13.30 25.08 -1.89
N GLY A 250 13.85 26.28 -2.12
CA GLY A 250 14.95 26.48 -3.08
C GLY A 250 16.21 25.69 -2.72
N ALA A 251 16.52 25.57 -1.43
CA ALA A 251 17.67 24.80 -0.96
C ALA A 251 17.59 23.30 -1.30
N THR A 252 16.40 22.74 -1.54
CA THR A 252 16.17 21.31 -1.83
C THR A 252 15.87 21.01 -3.30
N GLY A 253 15.85 22.04 -4.15
CA GLY A 253 15.45 21.91 -5.57
C GLY A 253 13.94 21.83 -5.79
N GLY A 254 13.13 22.14 -4.77
CA GLY A 254 11.70 22.37 -4.91
C GLY A 254 11.37 23.84 -5.12
N ARG A 255 10.13 24.26 -4.84
CA ARG A 255 9.67 25.65 -5.01
C ARG A 255 8.61 26.05 -4.00
N ALA A 256 8.58 27.33 -3.65
CA ALA A 256 7.45 27.92 -2.94
C ALA A 256 6.24 28.04 -3.88
N LEU A 257 5.06 27.74 -3.34
CA LEU A 257 3.79 27.73 -4.04
C LEU A 257 2.91 28.86 -3.50
N ALA A 258 2.16 29.48 -4.39
CA ALA A 258 1.16 30.47 -4.01
C ALA A 258 -0.16 29.78 -3.61
N PRO A 259 -0.95 30.37 -2.71
CA PRO A 259 -2.28 29.84 -2.34
C PRO A 259 -3.28 29.68 -3.49
N GLY A 260 -3.03 30.34 -4.62
CA GLY A 260 -3.83 30.24 -5.84
C GLY A 260 -3.32 29.22 -6.87
N ASP A 261 -2.17 28.59 -6.63
CA ASP A 261 -1.59 27.64 -7.58
C ASP A 261 -2.46 26.37 -7.73
N ASP A 262 -2.51 25.85 -8.95
CA ASP A 262 -3.19 24.59 -9.26
C ASP A 262 -2.31 23.40 -8.83
N LEU A 263 -2.39 23.07 -7.53
CA LEU A 263 -1.66 21.95 -6.93
C LEU A 263 -1.93 20.61 -7.64
N PRO A 264 -3.21 20.23 -7.95
CA PRO A 264 -3.47 19.03 -8.74
C PRO A 264 -2.68 18.99 -10.04
N ARG A 265 -2.71 20.07 -10.81
CA ARG A 265 -2.01 20.13 -12.10
C ARG A 265 -0.50 20.02 -11.94
N LEU A 266 0.08 20.71 -10.95
CA LEU A 266 1.51 20.64 -10.65
C LEU A 266 1.95 19.20 -10.37
N PHE A 267 1.32 18.52 -9.41
CA PHE A 267 1.72 17.16 -9.06
C PHE A 267 1.43 16.17 -10.17
N GLN A 268 0.40 16.41 -10.98
CA GLN A 268 0.13 15.62 -12.17
C GLN A 268 1.20 15.79 -13.25
N ASP A 269 1.67 17.02 -13.50
CA ASP A 269 2.76 17.29 -14.45
C ASP A 269 4.09 16.67 -13.96
N LEU A 270 4.34 16.67 -12.63
CA LEU A 270 5.48 15.97 -12.00
C LEU A 270 5.36 14.43 -12.14
N ALA A 271 4.18 13.87 -11.91
CA ALA A 271 3.92 12.43 -12.04
C ALA A 271 4.03 11.96 -13.51
N GLN A 272 3.59 12.79 -14.46
CA GLN A 272 3.68 12.51 -15.90
C GLN A 272 5.07 12.74 -16.49
N GLY A 273 5.90 13.51 -15.80
CA GLY A 273 7.25 13.76 -16.24
C GLY A 273 7.48 14.91 -17.18
N ARG A 274 6.56 15.85 -17.16
CA ARG A 274 6.70 17.15 -17.82
C ARG A 274 7.62 18.08 -17.03
N GLU A 275 7.69 17.90 -15.71
CA GLU A 275 8.68 18.54 -14.84
C GLU A 275 9.77 17.54 -14.37
N PRO A 276 11.03 18.02 -14.21
CA PRO A 276 12.14 17.20 -13.73
C PRO A 276 11.96 16.86 -12.25
N LEU A 277 12.17 15.58 -11.90
CA LEU A 277 12.34 15.14 -10.52
C LEU A 277 13.83 14.83 -10.29
N PRO A 278 14.40 15.10 -9.10
CA PRO A 278 15.80 14.81 -8.80
C PRO A 278 16.10 13.30 -8.69
N MET A 279 15.07 12.45 -8.66
CA MET A 279 15.19 10.98 -8.66
C MET A 279 14.73 10.39 -9.98
N SER A 280 15.49 9.40 -10.49
CA SER A 280 15.13 8.66 -11.69
C SER A 280 13.86 7.84 -11.42
N ARG A 281 12.80 8.11 -12.19
CA ARG A 281 11.55 7.34 -12.14
C ARG A 281 11.89 5.86 -12.37
N SER A 282 11.57 4.99 -11.41
CA SER A 282 11.66 3.55 -11.60
C SER A 282 10.56 3.14 -12.58
N LEU A 283 10.86 3.19 -13.88
CA LEU A 283 9.99 2.71 -14.92
C LEU A 283 10.16 1.19 -14.97
N LEU A 284 9.22 0.46 -14.37
CA LEU A 284 9.11 -0.97 -14.67
C LEU A 284 8.72 -1.10 -16.16
N PRO A 285 9.36 -2.00 -16.93
CA PRO A 285 9.01 -2.21 -18.33
C PRO A 285 7.57 -2.72 -18.43
N ALA A 286 6.79 -2.11 -19.32
CA ALA A 286 5.35 -2.38 -19.43
C ALA A 286 5.06 -3.74 -20.05
N HIS A 287 5.85 -4.20 -21.05
CA HIS A 287 5.66 -5.50 -21.72
C HIS A 287 6.96 -6.08 -22.31
N PRO A 288 7.90 -6.62 -21.51
CA PRO A 288 9.07 -7.34 -22.06
C PRO A 288 8.67 -8.54 -22.95
N GLU A 289 7.46 -9.07 -22.77
CA GLU A 289 6.92 -10.21 -23.51
C GLU A 289 6.59 -9.89 -24.97
N ALA A 290 6.35 -8.63 -25.35
CA ALA A 290 5.96 -8.29 -26.72
C ALA A 290 7.05 -8.67 -27.76
N GLY A 291 8.31 -8.48 -27.40
CA GLY A 291 9.44 -8.92 -28.22
C GLY A 291 9.55 -10.45 -28.30
N ALA A 292 9.26 -11.14 -27.20
CA ALA A 292 9.28 -12.61 -27.14
C ALA A 292 8.19 -13.24 -28.01
N TRP A 293 6.96 -12.70 -27.99
CA TRP A 293 5.86 -13.17 -28.84
C TRP A 293 6.16 -13.01 -30.33
N LEU A 294 6.74 -11.87 -30.73
CA LEU A 294 7.12 -11.65 -32.12
C LEU A 294 8.23 -12.60 -32.56
N ALA A 295 9.23 -12.82 -31.70
CA ALA A 295 10.32 -13.75 -31.99
C ALA A 295 9.80 -15.20 -32.12
N LEU A 296 8.86 -15.59 -31.26
CA LEU A 296 8.24 -16.91 -31.27
C LEU A 296 7.41 -17.14 -32.54
N ALA A 297 6.63 -16.15 -32.98
CA ALA A 297 5.95 -16.19 -34.27
C ALA A 297 6.95 -16.37 -35.43
N GLY A 298 8.09 -15.67 -35.37
CA GLY A 298 9.19 -15.84 -36.32
C GLY A 298 9.77 -17.26 -36.35
N ILE A 299 9.99 -17.87 -35.19
CA ILE A 299 10.45 -19.28 -35.07
C ILE A 299 9.45 -20.24 -35.73
N VAL A 300 8.15 -20.07 -35.47
CA VAL A 300 7.10 -20.91 -36.07
C VAL A 300 7.10 -20.80 -37.60
N ILE A 301 7.16 -19.57 -38.13
CA ILE A 301 7.21 -19.31 -39.57
C ILE A 301 8.46 -19.94 -40.20
N TRP A 302 9.62 -19.77 -39.55
CA TRP A 302 10.89 -20.32 -40.02
C TRP A 302 10.86 -21.86 -40.06
N LEU A 303 10.34 -22.50 -39.01
CA LEU A 303 10.21 -23.95 -38.92
C LEU A 303 9.22 -24.52 -39.95
N ALA A 304 8.11 -23.82 -40.21
CA ALA A 304 7.14 -24.22 -41.23
C ALA A 304 7.76 -24.27 -42.64
N ALA A 305 8.74 -23.41 -42.89
CA ALA A 305 9.45 -23.29 -44.16
C ALA A 305 10.76 -24.09 -44.26
N ALA A 306 11.18 -24.79 -43.19
CA ALA A 306 12.41 -25.60 -43.16
C ALA A 306 12.31 -26.84 -44.07
N GLY A 307 13.39 -27.35 -44.66
CA GLY A 307 13.31 -28.43 -45.67
C GLY A 307 12.82 -29.79 -45.15
N LYS A 308 12.68 -30.79 -46.06
CA LYS A 308 12.35 -32.20 -45.73
C LYS A 308 13.07 -32.83 -44.52
N PRO A 309 14.38 -32.62 -44.24
CA PRO A 309 15.03 -33.23 -43.07
C PRO A 309 14.46 -32.75 -41.73
N MET A 310 13.92 -31.52 -41.69
CA MET A 310 13.24 -31.00 -40.50
C MET A 310 11.79 -31.49 -40.38
N ARG A 311 11.21 -32.09 -41.43
CA ARG A 311 9.77 -32.44 -41.49
C ARG A 311 9.36 -33.46 -40.44
N ALA A 312 10.25 -34.40 -40.09
CA ALA A 312 10.04 -35.35 -39.00
C ALA A 312 10.05 -34.69 -37.61
N TRP A 313 10.81 -33.60 -37.46
CA TRP A 313 10.96 -32.85 -36.21
C TRP A 313 9.97 -31.70 -36.08
N ARG A 314 9.36 -31.23 -37.18
CA ARG A 314 8.36 -30.14 -37.18
C ARG A 314 7.25 -30.31 -36.15
N PRO A 315 6.53 -31.45 -36.04
CA PRO A 315 5.48 -31.58 -35.03
C PRO A 315 6.05 -31.48 -33.61
N PHE A 316 7.22 -32.07 -33.36
CA PHE A 316 7.90 -31.97 -32.05
C PHE A 316 8.36 -30.54 -31.74
N LEU A 317 8.96 -29.83 -32.70
CA LEU A 317 9.43 -28.45 -32.54
C LEU A 317 8.27 -27.44 -32.48
N LEU A 318 7.17 -27.68 -33.18
CA LEU A 318 5.95 -26.87 -33.09
C LEU A 318 5.23 -27.12 -31.76
N VAL A 319 5.20 -28.35 -31.25
CA VAL A 319 4.71 -28.66 -29.91
C VAL A 319 5.62 -28.04 -28.84
N LEU A 320 6.94 -28.11 -29.01
CA LEU A 320 7.90 -27.46 -28.11
C LEU A 320 7.73 -25.94 -28.13
N ALA A 321 7.61 -25.35 -29.32
CA ALA A 321 7.32 -23.92 -29.48
C ALA A 321 5.95 -23.57 -28.89
N ALA A 322 4.93 -24.43 -29.05
CA ALA A 322 3.61 -24.24 -28.46
C ALA A 322 3.63 -24.43 -26.93
N LEU A 323 4.51 -25.26 -26.36
CA LEU A 323 4.73 -25.40 -24.92
C LEU A 323 5.57 -24.25 -24.35
N MET A 324 6.41 -23.63 -25.17
CA MET A 324 7.10 -22.37 -24.84
C MET A 324 6.20 -21.15 -25.07
N ALA A 325 5.19 -21.25 -25.95
CA ALA A 325 4.18 -20.25 -26.32
C ALA A 325 2.90 -20.36 -25.51
N THR A 326 2.61 -21.50 -24.88
CA THR A 326 1.72 -21.47 -23.74
C THR A 326 2.34 -20.42 -22.83
N PRO A 327 1.55 -19.46 -22.31
CA PRO A 327 2.01 -18.72 -21.16
C PRO A 327 2.26 -19.82 -20.16
N SER A 328 3.52 -20.27 -20.09
CA SER A 328 3.95 -21.03 -18.98
C SER A 328 3.60 -20.06 -17.88
N ARG A 329 2.60 -20.44 -17.09
CA ARG A 329 2.57 -20.13 -15.68
C ARG A 329 3.83 -20.70 -15.02
N ALA A 330 5.01 -20.66 -15.66
CA ALA A 330 6.15 -20.07 -15.05
C ALA A 330 5.61 -18.76 -14.46
N GLU A 331 5.18 -18.86 -13.20
CA GLU A 331 5.41 -17.81 -12.25
C GLU A 331 6.82 -17.33 -12.60
N ILE A 332 6.92 -16.26 -13.40
CA ILE A 332 8.16 -15.47 -13.50
C ILE A 332 8.58 -15.40 -12.05
N PRO A 333 9.80 -15.84 -11.67
CA PRO A 333 10.21 -15.84 -10.28
C PRO A 333 10.20 -14.39 -9.81
N LEU A 334 9.02 -13.95 -9.39
CA LEU A 334 8.75 -12.61 -8.94
C LEU A 334 9.52 -12.52 -7.64
N PRO A 335 10.38 -11.49 -7.50
CA PRO A 335 11.00 -11.20 -6.23
C PRO A 335 9.96 -11.29 -5.12
N GLN A 336 10.32 -11.93 -4.00
CA GLN A 336 9.37 -12.17 -2.91
C GLN A 336 8.74 -10.86 -2.38
N SER A 337 9.44 -9.74 -2.54
CA SER A 337 8.92 -8.39 -2.27
C SER A 337 7.74 -8.00 -3.16
N ILE A 338 7.76 -8.33 -4.46
CA ILE A 338 6.66 -8.05 -5.38
C ILE A 338 5.47 -8.95 -5.09
N ARG A 339 5.71 -10.24 -4.78
CA ARG A 339 4.64 -11.16 -4.34
C ARG A 339 3.99 -10.67 -3.05
N ALA A 340 4.79 -10.25 -2.06
CA ALA A 340 4.29 -9.69 -0.82
C ALA A 340 3.47 -8.41 -1.07
N TRP A 341 3.93 -7.53 -1.96
CA TRP A 341 3.17 -6.34 -2.34
C TRP A 341 1.84 -6.69 -3.02
N LEU A 342 1.84 -7.56 -4.03
CA LEU A 342 0.61 -8.00 -4.71
C LEU A 342 -0.38 -8.66 -3.74
N ALA A 343 0.13 -9.47 -2.82
CA ALA A 343 -0.69 -10.13 -1.80
C ALA A 343 -1.27 -9.12 -0.79
N GLN A 344 -0.50 -8.10 -0.39
CA GLN A 344 -0.96 -7.03 0.48
C GLN A 344 -2.00 -6.13 -0.22
N SER A 345 -1.74 -5.68 -1.44
CA SER A 345 -2.69 -4.89 -2.25
C SER A 345 -4.01 -5.62 -2.50
N ALA A 346 -3.95 -6.95 -2.73
CA ALA A 346 -5.16 -7.76 -2.84
C ALA A 346 -5.92 -7.87 -1.50
N LEU A 347 -5.19 -8.01 -0.39
CA LEU A 347 -5.78 -8.05 0.95
C LEU A 347 -6.47 -6.73 1.34
N ASP A 348 -5.91 -5.60 0.90
CA ASP A 348 -6.44 -4.25 1.14
C ASP A 348 -7.68 -3.96 0.29
N ARG A 349 -7.79 -4.57 -0.89
CA ARG A 349 -8.99 -4.57 -1.74
C ARG A 349 -10.02 -5.62 -1.35
N GLU A 350 -9.79 -6.35 -0.26
CA GLU A 350 -10.60 -7.49 0.20
C GLU A 350 -10.74 -8.66 -0.80
N ASP A 351 -9.85 -8.73 -1.81
CA ASP A 351 -9.78 -9.84 -2.77
C ASP A 351 -8.94 -10.98 -2.19
N LEU A 352 -9.59 -11.85 -1.43
CA LEU A 352 -8.94 -12.97 -0.74
C LEU A 352 -8.39 -14.04 -1.72
N ASP A 353 -9.01 -14.21 -2.89
CA ASP A 353 -8.56 -15.18 -3.89
C ASP A 353 -7.28 -14.72 -4.59
N ALA A 354 -7.18 -13.42 -4.92
CA ALA A 354 -5.94 -12.84 -5.41
C ALA A 354 -4.86 -12.81 -4.31
N ALA A 355 -5.21 -12.48 -3.07
CA ALA A 355 -4.26 -12.50 -1.95
C ALA A 355 -3.67 -13.90 -1.74
N ARG A 356 -4.50 -14.95 -1.84
CA ARG A 356 -4.05 -16.35 -1.78
C ARG A 356 -3.16 -16.71 -2.97
N ARG A 357 -3.51 -16.26 -4.18
CA ARG A 357 -2.69 -16.50 -5.38
C ARG A 357 -1.27 -15.97 -5.24
N TRP A 358 -1.12 -14.80 -4.61
CA TRP A 358 0.15 -14.10 -4.50
C TRP A 358 0.94 -14.36 -3.21
N LEU A 359 0.52 -15.35 -2.41
CA LEU A 359 1.16 -15.73 -1.15
C LEU A 359 2.70 -15.72 -1.24
N PRO A 360 3.39 -14.91 -0.40
CA PRO A 360 4.84 -14.88 -0.39
C PRO A 360 5.39 -16.21 0.18
N ARG A 361 6.44 -16.73 -0.46
CA ARG A 361 7.07 -18.01 -0.14
C ARG A 361 8.38 -17.87 0.63
N GLY A 362 8.88 -16.65 0.85
CA GLY A 362 10.14 -16.41 1.56
C GLY A 362 10.05 -16.56 3.08
N ASP A 363 11.19 -16.84 3.70
CA ASP A 363 11.30 -17.05 5.15
C ASP A 363 11.42 -15.78 5.98
N ALA A 364 11.50 -14.61 5.33
CA ALA A 364 11.58 -13.33 6.02
C ALA A 364 10.38 -13.14 6.97
N PRO A 365 10.58 -12.60 8.19
CA PRO A 365 9.51 -12.43 9.17
C PRO A 365 8.30 -11.67 8.65
N THR A 366 8.50 -10.63 7.85
CA THR A 366 7.44 -9.83 7.22
C THR A 366 6.58 -10.65 6.24
N HIS A 367 7.20 -11.54 5.46
CA HIS A 367 6.49 -12.42 4.53
C HIS A 367 5.65 -13.46 5.29
N ARG A 368 6.18 -14.02 6.39
CA ARG A 368 5.45 -14.96 7.25
C ARG A 368 4.27 -14.29 7.95
N LEU A 369 4.43 -13.07 8.45
CA LEU A 369 3.34 -12.28 9.03
C LEU A 369 2.21 -12.03 8.03
N LEU A 370 2.55 -11.57 6.82
CA LEU A 370 1.57 -11.32 5.77
C LEU A 370 0.84 -12.61 5.36
N ARG A 371 1.58 -13.69 5.17
CA ARG A 371 1.02 -15.01 4.86
C ARG A 371 0.06 -15.49 5.95
N ALA A 372 0.44 -15.38 7.22
CA ALA A 372 -0.41 -15.75 8.34
C ALA A 372 -1.68 -14.89 8.42
N ARG A 373 -1.57 -13.59 8.14
CA ARG A 373 -2.73 -12.68 8.06
C ARG A 373 -3.71 -13.09 6.96
N ILE A 374 -3.20 -13.45 5.78
CA ILE A 374 -4.01 -13.95 4.66
C ILE A 374 -4.68 -15.27 5.06
N GLN A 375 -3.93 -16.21 5.66
CA GLN A 375 -4.44 -17.50 6.11
C GLN A 375 -5.55 -17.36 7.16
N LEU A 376 -5.44 -16.42 8.10
CA LEU A 376 -6.51 -16.15 9.06
C LEU A 376 -7.76 -15.56 8.39
N LYS A 377 -7.57 -14.60 7.46
CA LYS A 377 -8.71 -14.05 6.70
C LYS A 377 -9.39 -15.11 5.81
N THR A 378 -8.65 -16.10 5.32
CA THR A 378 -9.19 -17.22 4.52
C THR A 378 -9.65 -18.42 5.34
N LYS A 379 -9.79 -18.28 6.67
CA LYS A 379 -10.25 -19.34 7.60
C LYS A 379 -9.35 -20.58 7.64
N ALA A 380 -8.04 -20.41 7.49
CA ALA A 380 -7.01 -21.44 7.64
C ALA A 380 -6.10 -21.18 8.87
N PRO A 381 -6.63 -21.20 10.11
CA PRO A 381 -5.86 -20.82 11.30
C PRO A 381 -4.73 -21.81 11.66
N LYS A 382 -4.87 -23.10 11.28
CA LYS A 382 -3.81 -24.11 11.46
C LYS A 382 -2.57 -23.76 10.64
N ASP A 383 -2.75 -23.42 9.37
CA ASP A 383 -1.66 -23.04 8.47
C ASP A 383 -0.98 -21.72 8.90
N ALA A 384 -1.75 -20.83 9.52
CA ALA A 384 -1.24 -19.59 10.11
C ALA A 384 -0.30 -19.87 11.30
N LEU A 385 -0.68 -20.79 12.20
CA LEU A 385 0.18 -21.21 13.31
C LEU A 385 1.48 -21.87 12.81
N GLU A 386 1.40 -22.77 11.83
CA GLU A 386 2.59 -23.41 11.23
C GLU A 386 3.52 -22.36 10.58
N THR A 387 2.94 -21.35 9.95
CA THR A 387 3.70 -20.24 9.36
C THR A 387 4.42 -19.39 10.39
N LEU A 388 3.75 -19.13 11.52
CA LEU A 388 4.24 -18.28 12.61
C LEU A 388 5.15 -19.01 13.60
N ALA A 389 5.12 -20.35 13.66
CA ALA A 389 5.86 -21.14 14.63
C ALA A 389 7.36 -20.78 14.74
N PRO A 390 8.10 -20.53 13.63
CA PRO A 390 9.50 -20.12 13.74
C PRO A 390 9.70 -18.73 14.34
N LEU A 391 8.70 -17.85 14.27
CA LEU A 391 8.75 -16.50 14.83
C LEU A 391 8.30 -16.44 16.30
N THR A 392 7.45 -17.37 16.74
CA THR A 392 6.92 -17.42 18.11
C THR A 392 7.71 -18.36 19.02
N GLY A 393 8.34 -19.40 18.46
CA GLY A 393 9.14 -20.40 19.20
C GLY A 393 10.56 -19.95 19.56
N GLN A 394 11.10 -18.92 18.91
CA GLN A 394 12.39 -18.35 19.29
C GLN A 394 12.25 -17.68 20.67
N GLY A 395 13.13 -18.02 21.62
CA GLY A 395 13.25 -17.32 22.92
C GLY A 395 13.34 -15.80 22.73
N ALA A 396 13.11 -15.00 23.77
CA ALA A 396 13.02 -13.54 23.65
C ALA A 396 14.31 -12.94 23.02
N PRO A 397 14.33 -12.58 21.73
CA PRO A 397 15.54 -12.06 21.09
C PRO A 397 15.81 -10.68 21.69
N ARG A 398 17.05 -10.42 22.11
CA ARG A 398 17.48 -9.08 22.53
C ARG A 398 18.50 -8.56 21.52
N PRO A 399 18.25 -7.42 20.86
CA PRO A 399 17.09 -6.53 20.98
C PRO A 399 15.79 -7.13 20.39
N LEU A 400 14.64 -6.72 20.93
CA LEU A 400 13.33 -7.21 20.49
C LEU A 400 13.03 -6.71 19.07
N PRO A 401 12.80 -7.59 18.10
CA PRO A 401 12.56 -7.17 16.74
C PRO A 401 11.12 -6.66 16.55
N PRO A 402 10.87 -5.70 15.62
CA PRO A 402 9.58 -5.06 15.44
C PRO A 402 8.46 -6.02 15.01
N TRP A 403 8.81 -7.15 14.38
CA TRP A 403 7.86 -8.18 13.96
C TRP A 403 7.39 -9.10 15.10
N ARG A 404 8.01 -9.05 16.27
CA ARG A 404 7.79 -10.02 17.36
C ARG A 404 6.38 -9.97 17.93
N ALA A 405 5.96 -8.79 18.38
CA ALA A 405 4.64 -8.63 18.98
C ALA A 405 3.49 -8.85 17.95
N PRO A 406 3.58 -8.37 16.69
CA PRO A 406 2.63 -8.76 15.64
C PRO A 406 2.53 -10.28 15.42
N ALA A 407 3.66 -11.01 15.47
CA ALA A 407 3.66 -12.47 15.30
C ALA A 407 2.92 -13.17 16.44
N LEU A 408 3.17 -12.76 17.68
CA LEU A 408 2.50 -13.30 18.86
C LEU A 408 1.00 -12.99 18.88
N LEU A 409 0.60 -11.79 18.47
CA LEU A 409 -0.81 -11.40 18.37
C LEU A 409 -1.57 -12.20 17.29
N LEU A 410 -0.97 -12.37 16.11
CA LEU A 410 -1.56 -13.20 15.06
C LEU A 410 -1.64 -14.68 15.47
N ALA A 411 -0.63 -15.18 16.19
CA ALA A 411 -0.66 -16.54 16.72
C ALA A 411 -1.74 -16.71 17.80
N ALA A 412 -1.89 -15.73 18.70
CA ALA A 412 -2.96 -15.74 19.70
C ALA A 412 -4.34 -15.76 19.04
N LYS A 413 -4.54 -14.94 17.99
CA LYS A 413 -5.78 -14.97 17.19
C LYS A 413 -6.00 -16.32 16.52
N ALA A 414 -4.96 -16.92 15.95
CA ALA A 414 -5.06 -18.25 15.35
C ALA A 414 -5.42 -19.35 16.36
N CYS A 415 -4.92 -19.26 17.60
CA CYS A 415 -5.31 -20.15 18.69
C CYS A 415 -6.77 -19.93 19.13
N MET A 416 -7.24 -18.68 19.14
CA MET A 416 -8.67 -18.38 19.39
C MET A 416 -9.57 -18.99 18.32
N ASP A 417 -9.22 -18.84 17.04
CA ASP A 417 -9.98 -19.41 15.91
C ASP A 417 -9.95 -20.96 15.88
N LEU A 418 -9.09 -21.59 16.70
CA LEU A 418 -8.96 -23.05 16.87
C LEU A 418 -9.50 -23.56 18.22
N ASP A 419 -10.22 -22.72 18.97
CA ASP A 419 -10.75 -23.05 20.31
C ASP A 419 -9.65 -23.48 21.31
N ARG A 420 -8.46 -22.84 21.24
CA ARG A 420 -7.32 -23.06 22.16
C ARG A 420 -7.05 -21.82 23.03
N PRO A 421 -7.94 -21.46 23.96
CA PRO A 421 -7.86 -20.21 24.73
C PRO A 421 -6.65 -20.15 25.68
N GLU A 422 -6.22 -21.28 26.24
CA GLU A 422 -5.06 -21.34 27.14
C GLU A 422 -3.75 -20.97 26.42
N ASP A 423 -3.58 -21.46 25.19
CA ASP A 423 -2.42 -21.13 24.36
C ASP A 423 -2.46 -19.66 23.89
N ALA A 424 -3.65 -19.14 23.56
CA ALA A 424 -3.85 -17.74 23.21
C ALA A 424 -3.50 -16.82 24.39
N ARG A 425 -3.94 -17.18 25.60
CA ARG A 425 -3.62 -16.45 26.84
C ARG A 425 -2.12 -16.41 27.11
N ALA A 426 -1.43 -17.56 27.02
CA ALA A 426 0.02 -17.62 27.22
C ALA A 426 0.79 -16.72 26.23
N LEU A 427 0.35 -16.65 24.97
CA LEU A 427 0.95 -15.77 23.96
C LEU A 427 0.69 -14.28 24.26
N LEU A 428 -0.51 -13.91 24.72
CA LEU A 428 -0.85 -12.53 25.07
C LEU A 428 -0.12 -12.04 26.32
N GLU A 429 -0.03 -12.87 27.37
CA GLU A 429 0.75 -12.58 28.58
C GLU A 429 2.24 -12.39 28.25
N ARG A 430 2.76 -13.16 27.29
CA ARG A 430 4.12 -12.99 26.77
C ARG A 430 4.32 -11.66 26.04
N VAL A 431 3.34 -11.21 25.24
CA VAL A 431 3.40 -9.88 24.59
C VAL A 431 3.48 -8.76 25.64
N LEU A 432 2.68 -8.84 26.70
CA LEU A 432 2.67 -7.83 27.77
C LEU A 432 3.97 -7.84 28.59
N THR A 433 4.59 -9.01 28.76
CA THR A 433 5.89 -9.14 29.42
C THR A 433 7.03 -8.59 28.54
N GLU A 434 7.00 -8.86 27.23
CA GLU A 434 8.03 -8.39 26.29
C GLU A 434 7.87 -6.89 25.94
N GLN A 435 6.64 -6.35 25.91
CA GLN A 435 6.32 -4.94 25.60
C GLN A 435 5.17 -4.41 26.48
N PRO A 436 5.46 -3.89 27.69
CA PRO A 436 4.43 -3.31 28.55
C PRO A 436 3.86 -2.04 27.90
N GLY A 437 2.53 -2.00 27.70
CA GLY A 437 1.82 -0.84 27.10
C GLY A 437 1.09 -1.11 25.78
N ARG A 438 1.07 -2.35 25.27
CA ARG A 438 0.36 -2.67 24.03
C ARG A 438 -1.13 -2.93 24.26
N GLU A 439 -1.96 -1.91 23.99
CA GLU A 439 -3.41 -1.91 24.22
C GLU A 439 -4.15 -3.10 23.57
N GLU A 440 -3.75 -3.49 22.36
CA GLU A 440 -4.34 -4.65 21.64
C GLU A 440 -4.24 -5.96 22.44
N ALA A 441 -3.09 -6.18 23.10
CA ALA A 441 -2.87 -7.39 23.89
C ALA A 441 -3.70 -7.36 25.18
N VAL A 442 -3.81 -6.19 25.82
CA VAL A 442 -4.65 -5.98 27.00
C VAL A 442 -6.12 -6.22 26.67
N HIS A 443 -6.61 -5.64 25.57
CA HIS A 443 -7.99 -5.79 25.12
C HIS A 443 -8.33 -7.25 24.80
N ASN A 444 -7.49 -7.94 24.01
CA ASN A 444 -7.72 -9.34 23.66
C ASN A 444 -7.69 -10.26 24.89
N LEU A 445 -6.84 -9.97 25.88
CA LEU A 445 -6.77 -10.72 27.12
C LEU A 445 -7.99 -10.44 28.02
N GLN A 446 -8.50 -9.20 28.05
CA GLN A 446 -9.75 -8.87 28.74
C GLN A 446 -10.96 -9.56 28.11
N THR A 447 -11.02 -9.66 26.78
CA THR A 447 -12.07 -10.38 26.06
C THR A 447 -12.05 -11.87 26.41
N LEU A 448 -10.87 -12.48 26.44
CA LEU A 448 -10.66 -13.86 26.88
C LEU A 448 -11.08 -14.12 28.33
N LEU A 449 -10.84 -13.17 29.23
CA LEU A 449 -11.22 -13.27 30.64
C LEU A 449 -12.72 -13.04 30.88
N ARG A 450 -13.41 -12.34 29.96
CA ARG A 450 -14.86 -12.09 30.03
C ARG A 450 -15.70 -13.25 29.52
N ASP A 451 -15.12 -14.14 28.71
CA ASP A 451 -15.81 -15.28 28.11
C ASP A 451 -15.22 -16.60 28.66
N PRO A 452 -15.41 -16.92 29.96
CA PRO A 452 -15.09 -18.26 30.43
C PRO A 452 -16.09 -19.23 29.79
N GLY A 453 -15.58 -20.33 29.23
CA GLY A 453 -16.41 -21.44 28.76
C GLY A 453 -17.46 -21.91 29.79
N PRO A 454 -18.37 -22.82 29.41
CA PRO A 454 -19.58 -23.12 30.17
C PRO A 454 -19.25 -23.48 31.63
N PRO A 455 -20.04 -22.98 32.60
CA PRO A 455 -19.66 -23.00 34.00
C PRO A 455 -19.52 -24.44 34.52
N PRO A 456 -18.57 -24.71 35.43
CA PRO A 456 -18.47 -26.02 36.08
C PRO A 456 -19.74 -26.32 36.88
N PRO A 457 -20.11 -27.60 37.06
CA PRO A 457 -21.29 -27.99 37.82
C PRO A 457 -21.18 -27.47 39.25
N ASN A 458 -22.13 -26.60 39.60
CA ASN A 458 -22.19 -25.84 40.84
C ASN A 458 -22.20 -26.76 42.08
N PRO A 459 -21.28 -26.61 43.07
CA PRO A 459 -21.35 -27.38 44.29
C PRO A 459 -22.39 -26.76 45.25
N LYS A 460 -23.45 -27.52 45.53
CA LYS A 460 -24.38 -27.42 46.68
C LYS A 460 -25.11 -26.07 46.87
N LYS A 461 -26.33 -25.97 46.31
CA LYS A 461 -27.40 -25.14 46.90
C LYS A 461 -27.94 -25.84 48.17
N PRO A 462 -28.08 -25.16 49.32
CA PRO A 462 -28.86 -25.68 50.44
C PRO A 462 -30.37 -25.69 50.08
N PRO A 463 -31.16 -26.64 50.61
CA PRO A 463 -32.56 -26.80 50.22
C PRO A 463 -33.41 -25.60 50.66
N PRO A 464 -34.45 -25.23 49.88
CA PRO A 464 -35.36 -24.14 50.24
C PRO A 464 -36.20 -24.50 51.48
N PRO A 465 -36.62 -23.51 52.28
CA PRO A 465 -37.48 -23.75 53.44
C PRO A 465 -38.85 -24.30 53.03
N PRO A 466 -39.50 -25.10 53.89
CA PRO A 466 -40.79 -25.71 53.57
C PRO A 466 -41.87 -24.63 53.34
N PRO A 467 -42.78 -24.83 52.37
CA PRO A 467 -43.82 -23.86 52.04
C PRO A 467 -44.78 -23.64 53.22
N SER A 468 -45.20 -22.39 53.39
CA SER A 468 -46.15 -21.97 54.43
C SER A 468 -47.51 -22.67 54.24
N GLN A 469 -48.27 -22.85 55.32
CA GLN A 469 -49.57 -23.54 55.27
C GLN A 469 -50.55 -22.90 54.28
N ALA A 470 -50.48 -21.58 54.07
CA ALA A 470 -51.27 -20.87 53.08
C ALA A 470 -51.00 -21.34 51.64
N ALA A 471 -49.73 -21.58 51.28
CA ALA A 471 -49.35 -22.06 49.95
C ALA A 471 -49.81 -23.50 49.68
N ARG A 472 -49.92 -24.34 50.73
CA ARG A 472 -50.48 -25.69 50.61
C ARG A 472 -52.01 -25.69 50.46
N GLN A 473 -52.69 -24.70 51.03
CA GLN A 473 -54.13 -24.53 50.88
C GLN A 473 -54.49 -24.14 49.44
N ASP A 474 -53.74 -23.20 48.84
CA ASP A 474 -53.94 -22.76 47.46
C ASP A 474 -53.66 -23.86 46.43
N GLU A 475 -52.68 -24.74 46.67
CA GLU A 475 -52.43 -25.91 45.81
C GLU A 475 -53.55 -26.95 45.88
N LEU A 476 -54.16 -27.17 47.06
CA LEU A 476 -55.29 -28.09 47.22
C LEU A 476 -56.57 -27.57 46.55
N ASP A 477 -56.82 -26.26 46.62
CA ASP A 477 -57.97 -25.65 45.96
C ASP A 477 -57.78 -25.59 44.44
N GLY A 478 -56.55 -25.39 43.96
CA GLY A 478 -56.20 -25.49 42.54
C GLY A 478 -56.38 -26.91 41.97
N LEU A 479 -56.15 -27.96 42.77
CA LEU A 479 -56.38 -29.35 42.36
C LEU A 479 -57.86 -29.73 42.36
N ARG A 480 -58.68 -29.16 43.26
CA ARG A 480 -60.15 -29.38 43.26
C ARG A 480 -60.85 -28.76 42.06
N GLN A 481 -60.33 -27.66 41.51
CA GLN A 481 -60.87 -27.02 40.30
C GLN A 481 -60.53 -27.77 39.00
N ARG A 482 -59.55 -28.69 39.02
CA ARG A 482 -59.07 -29.41 37.82
C ARG A 482 -59.72 -30.79 37.62
N LEU A 483 -60.65 -31.21 38.48
CA LEU A 483 -61.39 -32.44 38.26
C LEU A 483 -62.57 -32.21 37.29
N PRO A 484 -62.70 -33.03 36.22
CA PRO A 484 -63.75 -32.85 35.21
C PRO A 484 -65.15 -33.13 35.77
N ARG A 485 -66.10 -32.23 35.49
CA ARG A 485 -67.53 -32.44 35.75
C ARG A 485 -68.05 -33.61 34.91
N LYS A 486 -68.71 -34.59 35.54
CA LYS A 486 -69.41 -35.70 34.88
C LYS A 486 -70.47 -35.18 33.90
N PRO A 487 -70.55 -35.70 32.65
CA PRO A 487 -71.63 -35.37 31.74
C PRO A 487 -72.94 -36.09 32.11
N PRO A 488 -74.13 -35.48 31.88
CA PRO A 488 -75.42 -36.15 32.06
C PRO A 488 -75.89 -36.83 30.75
N GLY A 489 -76.56 -37.97 30.88
CA GLY A 489 -77.19 -38.75 29.79
C GLY A 489 -76.49 -40.10 29.60
N GLY A 490 -77.09 -41.27 29.86
CA GLY A 490 -78.43 -41.71 29.50
C GLY A 490 -78.44 -42.01 27.99
N VAL A 491 -78.43 -43.27 27.53
CA VAL A 491 -79.60 -44.08 27.08
C VAL A 491 -79.04 -45.48 26.72
N LYS A 492 -79.43 -46.60 27.36
CA LYS A 492 -80.44 -47.62 26.97
C LYS A 492 -80.37 -48.17 25.52
N ASP A 493 -80.12 -49.48 25.44
CA ASP A 493 -80.38 -50.48 24.39
C ASP A 493 -81.03 -50.04 23.05
N LEU A 494 -80.26 -50.18 21.95
CA LEU A 494 -80.52 -50.94 20.72
C LEU A 494 -79.48 -50.61 19.63
#